data_AF-A0A7V4PC68-F1
#
_entry.id   AF-A0A7V4PC68-F1
#
_cell.length_a   1.000
_cell.length_b   1.000
_cell.length_c   1.000
_cell.angle_alpha   90.00
_cell.angle_beta   90.00
_cell.angle_gamma   90.00
#
_symmetry.space_group_name_H-M   'P 1'
#
loop_
_entity.id
_entity.type
_entity.pdbx_description
1 polymer ?
#
loop_
_entity_poly.entity_id
_entity_poly.type
_entity_poly.pdbx_seq_one_letter_code
_entity_poly.pdbx_strand_id
1 'polypeptide(L)'
;MRFDPVNALVIGMVGEELRRRRVQNVSMMSDYTRTRLQQIYTAISPTMPEDPAAAQLHRMVAVTPQQPLVLATRQVLAHLAHAAQTNSSLPPSAGAQPGQKTRRDGDALTEYYVQTAAGIARFLPEEVAPSAMLLGLGIALGDSAALRKNVKLAPFFQHVETAHERALRNLSLGAPTMRGRRELAQPFFQAMLVTAAAGSQAANAMTLDEQLANARGPHGFSFAELAAGRAGTLFAGGVLNRRFALPAIDAGFSATAFFPAVDDLPERLTAAEVQERFGTKTDERFRRQLAAIDQRVLQLPAYRGLGIAYERSGGSPRRPRPAGQ
;
A
#
# COMPACT_ATOMS: atom_id res chain seq x y z
N MET A 1 -19.46 -10.43 -50.67
CA MET A 1 -18.84 -10.82 -49.39
C MET A 1 -19.32 -9.84 -48.32
N ARG A 2 -20.12 -10.28 -47.34
CA ARG A 2 -20.52 -9.44 -46.20
C ARG A 2 -19.40 -9.53 -45.17
N PHE A 3 -18.68 -8.43 -44.92
CA PHE A 3 -17.68 -8.37 -43.87
C PHE A 3 -18.36 -8.25 -42.51
N ASP A 4 -17.96 -9.08 -41.55
CA ASP A 4 -18.37 -8.94 -40.17
C ASP A 4 -17.63 -7.74 -39.55
N PRO A 5 -18.34 -6.66 -39.18
CA PRO A 5 -17.74 -5.44 -38.66
C PRO A 5 -17.00 -5.66 -37.33
N VAL A 6 -17.37 -6.69 -36.57
CA VAL A 6 -16.68 -7.06 -35.33
C VAL A 6 -15.33 -7.68 -35.65
N ASN A 7 -15.29 -8.64 -36.57
CA ASN A 7 -14.04 -9.27 -36.98
C ASN A 7 -13.08 -8.26 -37.60
N ALA A 8 -13.59 -7.30 -38.39
CA ALA A 8 -12.77 -6.20 -38.90
C ALA A 8 -12.17 -5.32 -37.79
N LEU A 9 -12.94 -5.02 -36.74
CA LEU A 9 -12.46 -4.27 -35.57
C LEU A 9 -11.39 -5.04 -34.79
N VAL A 10 -11.62 -6.34 -34.52
CA VAL A 10 -10.66 -7.20 -33.82
C VAL A 10 -9.35 -7.32 -34.60
N ILE A 11 -9.42 -7.56 -35.91
CA ILE A 11 -8.24 -7.64 -36.79
C ILE A 11 -7.49 -6.31 -36.80
N GLY A 12 -8.21 -5.17 -36.84
CA GLY A 12 -7.58 -3.85 -36.77
C GLY A 12 -6.84 -3.61 -35.45
N MET A 13 -7.45 -3.99 -34.31
CA MET A 13 -6.83 -3.87 -32.99
C MET A 13 -5.60 -4.76 -32.83
N VAL A 14 -5.70 -6.02 -33.23
CA VAL A 14 -4.58 -6.99 -33.16
C VAL A 14 -3.47 -6.61 -34.15
N GLY A 15 -3.84 -6.17 -35.35
CA GLY A 15 -2.90 -5.66 -36.35
C GLY A 15 -2.12 -4.45 -35.87
N GLU A 16 -2.74 -3.57 -35.10
CA GLU A 16 -2.07 -2.40 -34.52
C GLU A 16 -1.07 -2.77 -33.42
N GLU A 17 -1.41 -3.75 -32.57
CA GLU A 17 -0.47 -4.30 -31.57
C GLU A 17 0.71 -5.03 -32.24
N LEU A 18 0.44 -5.81 -33.31
CA LEU A 18 1.48 -6.49 -34.10
C LEU A 18 2.43 -5.47 -34.75
N ARG A 19 1.88 -4.42 -35.35
CA ARG A 19 2.64 -3.40 -36.07
C ARG A 19 3.47 -2.51 -35.14
N ARG A 20 2.92 -2.08 -34.00
CA ARG A 20 3.59 -1.14 -33.10
C ARG A 20 4.48 -1.81 -32.05
N ARG A 21 4.11 -3.00 -31.57
CA ARG A 21 4.73 -3.64 -30.39
C ARG A 21 5.33 -5.00 -30.69
N ARG A 22 5.24 -5.51 -31.93
CA ARG A 22 5.76 -6.83 -32.36
C ARG A 22 5.32 -7.98 -31.45
N VAL A 23 4.09 -7.92 -30.94
CA VAL A 23 3.54 -8.93 -30.04
C VAL A 23 3.44 -10.28 -30.77
N GLN A 24 3.91 -11.37 -30.16
CA GLN A 24 3.85 -12.70 -30.78
C GLN A 24 2.66 -13.54 -30.28
N ASN A 25 1.99 -13.06 -29.23
CA ASN A 25 0.83 -13.71 -28.62
C ASN A 25 -0.07 -12.68 -27.90
N VAL A 26 -1.28 -13.12 -27.51
CA VAL A 26 -2.31 -12.28 -26.88
C VAL A 26 -1.90 -11.79 -25.48
N SER A 27 -1.06 -12.54 -24.77
CA SER A 27 -0.56 -12.13 -23.45
C SER A 27 0.41 -10.95 -23.51
N MET A 28 1.13 -10.76 -24.62
CA MET A 28 2.03 -9.62 -24.85
C MET A 28 1.32 -8.33 -25.30
N MET A 29 0.02 -8.37 -25.60
CA MET A 29 -0.76 -7.19 -25.99
C MET A 29 -0.90 -6.20 -24.82
N SER A 30 -1.11 -4.91 -25.14
CA SER A 30 -1.40 -3.92 -24.10
C SER A 30 -2.65 -4.27 -23.29
N ASP A 31 -2.66 -3.87 -22.00
CA ASP A 31 -3.80 -4.13 -21.10
C ASP A 31 -5.11 -3.51 -21.62
N TYR A 32 -5.02 -2.34 -22.27
CA TYR A 32 -6.15 -1.69 -22.94
C TYR A 32 -6.73 -2.57 -24.05
N THR A 33 -5.90 -3.05 -24.97
CA THR A 33 -6.34 -3.89 -26.09
C THR A 33 -6.88 -5.23 -25.60
N ARG A 34 -6.22 -5.85 -24.61
CA ARG A 34 -6.68 -7.12 -24.02
C ARG A 34 -8.04 -6.98 -23.34
N THR A 35 -8.23 -5.92 -22.55
CA THR A 35 -9.51 -5.61 -21.88
C THR A 35 -10.62 -5.35 -22.90
N ARG A 36 -10.31 -4.61 -23.97
CA ARG A 36 -11.29 -4.28 -25.01
C ARG A 36 -11.68 -5.51 -25.84
N LEU A 37 -10.73 -6.38 -26.18
CA LEU A 37 -11.01 -7.67 -26.83
C LEU A 37 -11.88 -8.56 -25.93
N GLN A 38 -11.57 -8.64 -24.64
CA GLN A 38 -12.38 -9.39 -23.67
C GLN A 38 -13.83 -8.88 -23.61
N GLN A 39 -14.04 -7.57 -23.58
CA GLN A 39 -15.38 -6.96 -23.58
C GLN A 39 -16.15 -7.30 -24.87
N ILE A 40 -15.51 -7.21 -26.03
CA ILE A 40 -16.10 -7.52 -27.34
C ILE A 40 -16.53 -8.99 -27.37
N TYR A 41 -15.64 -9.92 -27.03
CA TYR A 41 -15.96 -11.36 -27.06
C TYR A 41 -16.98 -11.76 -25.99
N THR A 42 -16.99 -11.13 -24.82
CA THR A 42 -18.00 -11.37 -23.79
C THR A 42 -19.40 -10.93 -24.26
N ALA A 43 -19.49 -9.82 -25.01
CA ALA A 43 -20.76 -9.32 -25.53
C ALA A 43 -21.33 -10.17 -26.68
N ILE A 44 -20.48 -10.89 -27.42
CA ILE A 44 -20.84 -11.58 -28.67
C ILE A 44 -20.89 -13.10 -28.50
N SER A 45 -20.25 -13.65 -27.46
CA SER A 45 -20.36 -15.06 -27.08
C SER A 45 -21.80 -15.61 -26.99
N PRO A 46 -22.82 -14.85 -26.55
CA PRO A 46 -24.21 -15.34 -26.52
C PRO A 46 -24.87 -15.46 -27.90
N THR A 47 -24.36 -14.70 -28.88
CA THR A 47 -24.94 -14.59 -30.23
C THR A 47 -24.28 -15.48 -31.26
N MET A 48 -23.16 -16.14 -30.92
CA MET A 48 -22.39 -17.03 -31.79
C MET A 48 -21.96 -18.31 -31.04
N PRO A 49 -22.90 -19.23 -30.72
CA PRO A 49 -22.63 -20.41 -29.89
C PRO A 49 -21.74 -21.46 -30.59
N GLU A 50 -21.76 -21.47 -31.93
CA GLU A 50 -21.08 -22.47 -32.78
C GLU A 50 -19.68 -22.02 -33.23
N ASP A 51 -19.18 -20.85 -32.79
CA ASP A 51 -17.85 -20.37 -33.17
C ASP A 51 -16.76 -20.91 -32.22
N PRO A 52 -15.93 -21.88 -32.65
CA PRO A 52 -14.85 -22.42 -31.83
C PRO A 52 -13.78 -21.36 -31.51
N ALA A 53 -13.62 -20.31 -32.33
CA ALA A 53 -12.65 -19.25 -32.11
C ALA A 53 -13.04 -18.38 -30.92
N ALA A 54 -14.32 -18.04 -30.75
CA ALA A 54 -14.81 -17.29 -29.59
C ALA A 54 -14.57 -18.04 -28.28
N ALA A 55 -14.85 -19.36 -28.25
CA ALA A 55 -14.61 -20.19 -27.07
C ALA A 55 -13.12 -20.45 -26.79
N GLN A 56 -12.28 -20.50 -27.83
CA GLN A 56 -10.83 -20.69 -27.71
C GLN A 56 -10.13 -19.39 -27.28
N LEU A 57 -10.52 -18.24 -27.84
CA LEU A 57 -10.07 -16.92 -27.39
C LEU A 57 -10.57 -16.61 -25.98
N HIS A 58 -11.82 -16.94 -25.65
CA HIS A 58 -12.30 -16.85 -24.28
C HIS A 58 -11.45 -17.72 -23.35
N ARG A 59 -11.07 -18.95 -23.72
CA ARG A 59 -10.16 -19.78 -22.91
C ARG A 59 -8.74 -19.23 -22.80
N MET A 60 -8.18 -18.68 -23.89
CA MET A 60 -6.84 -18.07 -23.89
C MET A 60 -6.80 -16.74 -23.12
N VAL A 61 -7.92 -16.02 -23.06
CA VAL A 61 -8.12 -14.80 -22.25
C VAL A 61 -8.54 -15.14 -20.81
N ALA A 62 -9.20 -16.29 -20.59
CA ALA A 62 -9.69 -16.77 -19.29
C ALA A 62 -8.70 -17.66 -18.51
N VAL A 63 -7.54 -18.04 -19.08
CA VAL A 63 -6.34 -18.30 -18.27
C VAL A 63 -6.03 -16.98 -17.59
N THR A 64 -6.72 -16.72 -16.48
CA THR A 64 -6.68 -15.44 -15.78
C THR A 64 -5.24 -15.30 -15.32
N PRO A 65 -4.42 -14.43 -15.93
CA PRO A 65 -3.21 -14.02 -15.27
C PRO A 65 -3.76 -13.30 -14.04
N GLN A 66 -3.60 -13.88 -12.85
CA GLN A 66 -3.77 -13.09 -11.64
C GLN A 66 -2.96 -11.82 -11.89
N GLN A 67 -3.60 -10.65 -11.84
CA GLN A 67 -2.98 -9.38 -12.23
C GLN A 67 -1.58 -9.33 -11.57
N PRO A 68 -0.51 -8.91 -12.26
CA PRO A 68 0.86 -8.99 -11.71
C PRO A 68 0.98 -8.46 -10.28
N LEU A 69 0.18 -7.45 -9.94
CA LEU A 69 0.06 -6.91 -8.58
C LEU A 69 -0.55 -7.88 -7.55
N VAL A 70 -1.59 -8.64 -7.91
CA VAL A 70 -2.20 -9.67 -7.03
C VAL A 70 -1.18 -10.75 -6.71
N LEU A 71 -0.49 -11.30 -7.72
CA LEU A 71 0.55 -12.31 -7.53
C LEU A 71 1.69 -11.79 -6.65
N ALA A 72 2.19 -10.60 -6.97
CA ALA A 72 3.24 -9.95 -6.21
C ALA A 72 2.83 -9.71 -4.76
N THR A 73 1.61 -9.21 -4.52
CA THR A 73 1.09 -8.96 -3.16
C THR A 73 0.92 -10.26 -2.38
N ARG A 74 0.42 -11.32 -3.02
CA ARG A 74 0.27 -12.65 -2.43
C ARG A 74 1.63 -13.25 -2.05
N GLN A 75 2.66 -13.06 -2.88
CA GLN A 75 4.02 -13.48 -2.57
C GLN A 75 4.59 -12.75 -1.36
N VAL A 76 4.42 -11.43 -1.26
CA VAL A 76 4.82 -10.64 -0.08
C VAL A 76 4.10 -11.16 1.17
N LEU A 77 2.78 -11.35 1.09
CA LEU A 77 1.97 -11.77 2.23
C LEU A 77 2.29 -13.19 2.71
N ALA A 78 2.60 -14.10 1.79
CA ALA A 78 3.05 -15.45 2.13
C ALA A 78 4.40 -15.43 2.90
N HIS A 79 5.33 -14.56 2.51
CA HIS A 79 6.59 -14.39 3.22
C HIS A 79 6.38 -13.77 4.60
N LEU A 80 5.46 -12.82 4.74
CA LEU A 80 5.08 -12.28 6.05
C LEU A 80 4.45 -13.35 6.95
N ALA A 81 3.59 -14.22 6.41
CA ALA A 81 3.01 -15.33 7.16
C ALA A 81 4.08 -16.33 7.62
N HIS A 82 5.03 -16.67 6.74
CA HIS A 82 6.15 -17.54 7.09
C HIS A 82 7.09 -16.91 8.14
N ALA A 83 7.39 -15.63 8.01
CA ALA A 83 8.16 -14.87 8.98
C ALA A 83 7.47 -14.83 10.36
N ALA A 84 6.15 -14.64 10.38
CA ALA A 84 5.35 -14.68 11.59
C ALA A 84 5.40 -16.05 12.27
N GLN A 85 5.23 -17.13 11.51
CA GLN A 85 5.35 -18.52 12.01
C GLN A 85 6.76 -18.82 12.53
N THR A 86 7.79 -18.36 11.82
CA THR A 86 9.18 -18.53 12.25
C THR A 86 9.45 -17.76 13.55
N ASN A 87 8.92 -16.54 13.68
CA ASN A 87 9.07 -15.77 14.90
C ASN A 87 8.30 -16.39 16.08
N SER A 88 7.10 -16.92 15.83
CA SER A 88 6.28 -17.54 16.88
C SER A 88 6.88 -18.84 17.42
N SER A 89 7.65 -19.57 16.62
CA SER A 89 8.36 -20.79 17.06
C SER A 89 9.64 -20.50 17.88
N LEU A 90 10.15 -19.27 17.87
CA LEU A 90 11.30 -18.88 18.70
C LEU A 90 10.91 -18.75 20.18
N PRO A 91 11.85 -19.05 21.10
CA PRO A 91 11.62 -18.89 22.53
C PRO A 91 11.42 -17.41 22.89
N PRO A 92 10.66 -17.10 23.96
CA PRO A 92 10.56 -15.74 24.49
C PRO A 92 11.93 -15.16 24.83
N SER A 93 12.08 -13.84 24.71
CA SER A 93 13.32 -13.15 25.07
C SER A 93 13.65 -13.22 26.56
N ALA A 94 12.64 -13.39 27.42
CA ALA A 94 12.82 -13.57 28.85
C ALA A 94 13.50 -14.93 29.14
N GLY A 95 14.71 -14.90 29.69
CA GLY A 95 15.46 -16.09 30.08
C GLY A 95 16.25 -16.76 28.95
N ALA A 96 16.41 -16.10 27.80
CA ALA A 96 17.19 -16.64 26.70
C ALA A 96 18.70 -16.63 26.98
N GLN A 97 19.41 -17.64 26.47
CA GLN A 97 20.86 -17.70 26.59
C GLN A 97 21.55 -16.66 25.69
N PRO A 98 22.74 -16.14 26.06
CA PRO A 98 23.51 -15.23 25.22
C PRO A 98 23.74 -15.82 23.81
N GLY A 99 23.36 -15.08 22.77
CA GLY A 99 23.49 -15.50 21.37
C GLY A 99 22.36 -16.38 20.84
N GLN A 100 21.41 -16.80 21.68
CA GLN A 100 20.21 -17.51 21.23
C GLN A 100 19.28 -16.54 20.49
N LYS A 101 18.77 -16.95 19.32
CA LYS A 101 17.72 -16.19 18.63
C LYS A 101 16.42 -16.28 19.42
N THR A 102 15.85 -15.13 19.74
CA THR A 102 14.60 -15.02 20.48
C THR A 102 13.49 -14.43 19.62
N ARG A 103 12.26 -14.64 20.08
CA ARG A 103 11.07 -14.05 19.50
C ARG A 103 11.17 -12.53 19.57
N ARG A 104 10.95 -11.87 18.43
CA ARG A 104 10.76 -10.42 18.32
C ARG A 104 9.35 -10.04 18.73
N ASP A 105 9.22 -8.94 19.45
CA ASP A 105 7.97 -8.34 19.90
C ASP A 105 7.97 -6.81 19.68
N GLY A 106 6.82 -6.18 19.90
CA GLY A 106 6.67 -4.73 19.84
C GLY A 106 7.16 -4.10 18.53
N ASP A 107 7.98 -3.05 18.67
CA ASP A 107 8.51 -2.31 17.53
C ASP A 107 9.50 -3.16 16.71
N ALA A 108 10.29 -4.02 17.36
CA ALA A 108 11.23 -4.92 16.69
C ALA A 108 10.50 -5.94 15.80
N LEU A 109 9.28 -6.35 16.19
CA LEU A 109 8.45 -7.21 15.35
C LEU A 109 7.92 -6.45 14.12
N THR A 110 7.51 -5.20 14.30
CA THR A 110 7.10 -4.33 13.18
C THR A 110 8.26 -4.12 12.20
N GLU A 111 9.44 -3.78 12.71
CA GLU A 111 10.64 -3.59 11.89
C GLU A 111 10.99 -4.86 11.11
N TYR A 112 10.93 -6.03 11.76
CA TYR A 112 11.14 -7.32 11.12
C TYR A 112 10.17 -7.59 9.97
N TYR A 113 8.88 -7.29 10.13
CA TYR A 113 7.90 -7.47 9.05
C TYR A 113 8.12 -6.50 7.89
N VAL A 114 8.41 -5.23 8.16
CA VAL A 114 8.67 -4.24 7.11
C VAL A 114 9.93 -4.61 6.31
N GLN A 115 11.01 -5.01 6.99
CA GLN A 115 12.24 -5.48 6.36
C GLN A 115 11.99 -6.75 5.53
N THR A 116 11.26 -7.73 6.07
CA THR A 116 10.89 -8.96 5.35
C THR A 116 10.12 -8.65 4.06
N ALA A 117 9.13 -7.76 4.13
CA ALA A 117 8.35 -7.37 2.95
C ALA A 117 9.21 -6.67 1.89
N ALA A 118 10.13 -5.79 2.31
CA ALA A 118 11.05 -5.13 1.38
C ALA A 118 12.05 -6.10 0.76
N GLY A 119 12.58 -7.03 1.55
CA GLY A 119 13.56 -8.04 1.13
C GLY A 119 13.03 -9.01 0.08
N ILE A 120 11.73 -9.33 0.11
CA ILE A 120 11.10 -10.09 -0.98
C ILE A 120 10.68 -9.18 -2.15
N ALA A 121 10.14 -7.98 -1.87
CA ALA A 121 9.63 -7.09 -2.90
C ALA A 121 10.71 -6.62 -3.87
N ARG A 122 11.98 -6.49 -3.43
CA ARG A 122 13.10 -6.08 -4.30
C ARG A 122 13.38 -7.05 -5.47
N PHE A 123 12.86 -8.28 -5.40
CA PHE A 123 13.01 -9.29 -6.46
C PHE A 123 11.75 -9.43 -7.34
N LEU A 124 10.69 -8.67 -7.07
CA LEU A 124 9.48 -8.63 -7.88
C LEU A 124 9.67 -7.69 -9.08
N PRO A 125 8.82 -7.79 -10.12
CA PRO A 125 8.87 -6.86 -11.25
C PRO A 125 8.78 -5.42 -10.76
N GLU A 126 9.67 -4.57 -11.29
CA GLU A 126 9.87 -3.23 -10.76
C GLU A 126 8.56 -2.45 -10.72
N GLU A 127 7.72 -2.58 -11.75
CA GLU A 127 6.45 -1.87 -11.91
C GLU A 127 5.46 -2.11 -10.77
N VAL A 128 5.48 -3.30 -10.16
CA VAL A 128 4.51 -3.68 -9.10
C VAL A 128 5.14 -3.80 -7.72
N ALA A 129 6.48 -3.89 -7.63
CA ALA A 129 7.18 -4.16 -6.37
C ALA A 129 6.82 -3.20 -5.22
N PRO A 130 6.81 -1.85 -5.39
CA PRO A 130 6.43 -0.93 -4.31
C PRO A 130 4.99 -1.15 -3.83
N SER A 131 4.05 -1.22 -4.77
CA SER A 131 2.63 -1.40 -4.46
C SER A 131 2.38 -2.75 -3.79
N ALA A 132 3.02 -3.82 -4.27
CA ALA A 132 2.90 -5.15 -3.68
C ALA A 132 3.42 -5.20 -2.23
N MET A 133 4.55 -4.53 -1.95
CA MET A 133 5.07 -4.40 -0.59
C MET A 133 4.07 -3.71 0.34
N LEU A 134 3.57 -2.54 -0.08
CA LEU A 134 2.66 -1.73 0.72
C LEU A 134 1.32 -2.42 0.95
N LEU A 135 0.75 -3.04 -0.09
CA LEU A 135 -0.49 -3.80 0.01
C LEU A 135 -0.31 -5.05 0.88
N GLY A 136 0.81 -5.76 0.75
CA GLY A 136 1.11 -6.94 1.58
C GLY A 136 1.20 -6.59 3.07
N LEU A 137 1.97 -5.55 3.41
CA LEU A 137 2.06 -5.05 4.79
C LEU A 137 0.72 -4.53 5.30
N GLY A 138 0.01 -3.77 4.49
CA GLY A 138 -1.30 -3.23 4.83
C GLY A 138 -2.36 -4.32 5.11
N ILE A 139 -2.39 -5.38 4.28
CA ILE A 139 -3.28 -6.53 4.49
C ILE A 139 -2.91 -7.28 5.75
N ALA A 140 -1.61 -7.43 6.00
CA ALA A 140 -1.09 -8.16 7.14
C ALA A 140 -1.36 -7.45 8.46
N LEU A 141 -1.04 -6.15 8.54
CA LEU A 141 -0.88 -5.39 9.79
C LEU A 141 -1.95 -4.30 9.99
N GLY A 142 -2.58 -3.80 8.93
CA GLY A 142 -3.58 -2.72 9.01
C GLY A 142 -5.00 -3.18 9.32
N ASP A 143 -5.24 -4.49 9.24
CA ASP A 143 -6.52 -5.19 9.48
C ASP A 143 -7.83 -4.38 9.33
N SER A 144 -8.08 -3.79 8.16
CA SER A 144 -9.35 -3.07 7.96
C SER A 144 -10.43 -4.01 7.45
N ALA A 145 -11.22 -4.55 8.38
CA ALA A 145 -12.46 -5.25 8.03
C ALA A 145 -13.37 -4.39 7.14
N ALA A 146 -13.36 -3.06 7.33
CA ALA A 146 -14.09 -2.10 6.48
C ALA A 146 -13.62 -2.13 5.02
N LEU A 147 -12.30 -2.11 4.76
CA LEU A 147 -11.78 -2.14 3.39
C LEU A 147 -12.10 -3.46 2.69
N ARG A 148 -12.11 -4.57 3.42
CA ARG A 148 -12.49 -5.88 2.87
C ARG A 148 -13.97 -5.98 2.51
N LYS A 149 -14.84 -5.18 3.14
CA LYS A 149 -16.27 -5.06 2.80
C LYS A 149 -16.53 -4.12 1.63
N ASN A 150 -15.54 -3.36 1.18
CA ASN A 150 -15.69 -2.47 0.03
C ASN A 150 -15.88 -3.28 -1.25
N VAL A 151 -17.01 -3.11 -1.95
CA VAL A 151 -17.40 -3.87 -3.15
C VAL A 151 -16.32 -3.85 -4.24
N LYS A 152 -15.56 -2.75 -4.38
CA LYS A 152 -14.53 -2.62 -5.41
C LYS A 152 -13.22 -3.34 -5.04
N LEU A 153 -12.87 -3.37 -3.76
CA LEU A 153 -11.61 -3.96 -3.27
C LEU A 153 -11.78 -5.41 -2.80
N ALA A 154 -12.99 -5.83 -2.45
CA ALA A 154 -13.27 -7.18 -1.96
C ALA A 154 -12.74 -8.28 -2.89
N PRO A 155 -12.91 -8.21 -4.23
CA PRO A 155 -12.33 -9.21 -5.13
C PRO A 155 -10.80 -9.24 -5.04
N PHE A 156 -10.13 -8.09 -4.98
CA PHE A 156 -8.67 -8.04 -4.84
C PHE A 156 -8.20 -8.78 -3.58
N PHE A 157 -8.80 -8.48 -2.42
CA PHE A 157 -8.45 -9.16 -1.17
C PHE A 157 -8.66 -10.67 -1.23
N GLN A 158 -9.77 -11.13 -1.81
CA GLN A 158 -10.08 -12.56 -1.95
C GLN A 158 -9.07 -13.31 -2.84
N HIS A 159 -8.54 -12.66 -3.88
CA HIS A 159 -7.52 -13.26 -4.73
C HIS A 159 -6.13 -13.23 -4.10
N VAL A 160 -5.83 -12.24 -3.25
CA VAL A 160 -4.55 -12.15 -2.54
C VAL A 160 -4.48 -13.18 -1.41
N GLU A 161 -5.53 -13.29 -0.58
CA GLU A 161 -5.54 -14.14 0.61
C GLU A 161 -6.93 -14.73 0.84
N THR A 162 -7.01 -16.05 0.99
CA THR A 162 -8.23 -16.73 1.38
C THR A 162 -8.55 -16.50 2.87
N ALA A 163 -9.82 -16.69 3.27
CA ALA A 163 -10.21 -16.58 4.67
C ALA A 163 -9.43 -17.54 5.59
N HIS A 164 -9.11 -18.74 5.09
CA HIS A 164 -8.34 -19.74 5.83
C HIS A 164 -6.87 -19.31 6.02
N GLU A 165 -6.21 -18.85 4.95
CA GLU A 165 -4.84 -18.32 5.02
C GLU A 165 -4.74 -17.14 5.99
N ARG A 166 -5.71 -16.23 5.94
CA ARG A 166 -5.80 -15.10 6.87
C ARG A 166 -5.91 -15.55 8.32
N ALA A 167 -6.76 -16.54 8.61
CA ALA A 167 -6.92 -17.06 9.96
C ALA A 167 -5.60 -17.64 10.49
N LEU A 168 -4.91 -18.44 9.68
CA LEU A 168 -3.61 -19.01 10.03
C LEU A 168 -2.53 -17.95 10.25
N ARG A 169 -2.44 -16.95 9.37
CA ARG A 169 -1.50 -15.83 9.51
C ARG A 169 -1.75 -15.05 10.79
N ASN A 170 -3.02 -14.73 11.09
CA ASN A 170 -3.39 -13.97 12.28
C ASN A 170 -3.02 -14.68 13.60
N LEU A 171 -3.06 -16.01 13.64
CA LEU A 171 -2.63 -16.79 14.82
C LEU A 171 -1.13 -16.63 15.13
N SER A 172 -0.29 -16.39 14.11
CA SER A 172 1.17 -16.30 14.27
C SER A 172 1.70 -14.87 14.26
N LEU A 173 0.89 -13.89 13.87
CA LEU A 173 1.33 -12.51 13.59
C LEU A 173 1.90 -11.78 14.82
N GLY A 174 1.53 -12.19 16.03
CA GLY A 174 2.00 -11.59 17.26
C GLY A 174 1.40 -10.21 17.55
N ALA A 175 2.21 -9.32 18.13
CA ALA A 175 1.80 -8.01 18.59
C ALA A 175 2.77 -6.91 18.12
N PRO A 176 2.79 -6.61 16.81
CA PRO A 176 3.58 -5.49 16.29
C PRO A 176 3.07 -4.18 16.90
N THR A 177 4.00 -3.29 17.24
CA THR A 177 3.70 -1.95 17.77
C THR A 177 4.41 -0.88 16.96
N MET A 178 3.97 0.37 17.15
CA MET A 178 4.71 1.54 16.69
C MET A 178 4.91 2.45 17.91
N ARG A 179 6.16 2.71 18.29
CA ARG A 179 6.52 3.41 19.54
C ARG A 179 5.97 2.71 20.79
N GLY A 180 6.01 1.38 20.79
CA GLY A 180 5.50 0.55 21.89
C GLY A 180 3.96 0.49 21.99
N ARG A 181 3.23 1.16 21.10
CA ARG A 181 1.76 1.21 21.09
C ARG A 181 1.19 0.35 19.96
N ARG A 182 0.38 -0.65 20.31
CA ARG A 182 -0.18 -1.64 19.36
C ARG A 182 -1.26 -1.03 18.48
N GLU A 183 -2.14 -0.26 19.11
CA GLU A 183 -3.26 0.44 18.48
C GLU A 183 -2.81 1.43 17.41
N LEU A 184 -1.58 1.94 17.49
CA LEU A 184 -1.03 2.87 16.50
C LEU A 184 -0.42 2.17 15.27
N ALA A 185 -0.07 0.89 15.37
CA ALA A 185 0.44 0.13 14.23
C ALA A 185 -0.64 -0.03 13.15
N GLN A 186 -1.88 -0.31 13.56
CA GLN A 186 -2.99 -0.51 12.65
C GLN A 186 -3.26 0.69 11.71
N PRO A 187 -3.53 1.92 12.19
CA PRO A 187 -3.78 3.07 11.32
C PRO A 187 -2.58 3.43 10.44
N PHE A 188 -1.34 3.17 10.89
CA PHE A 188 -0.15 3.35 10.06
C PHE A 188 -0.18 2.44 8.83
N PHE A 189 -0.36 1.12 9.02
CA PHE A 189 -0.37 0.16 7.91
C PHE A 189 -1.65 0.23 7.06
N GLN A 190 -2.78 0.59 7.66
CA GLN A 190 -4.01 0.88 6.93
C GLN A 190 -3.84 2.08 5.99
N ALA A 191 -3.22 3.16 6.45
CA ALA A 191 -2.94 4.32 5.62
C ALA A 191 -1.98 3.99 4.46
N MET A 192 -1.00 3.11 4.68
CA MET A 192 -0.14 2.60 3.60
C MET A 192 -0.94 1.85 2.54
N LEU A 193 -1.84 0.95 2.97
CA LEU A 193 -2.69 0.18 2.07
C LEU A 193 -3.55 1.10 1.20
N VAL A 194 -4.23 2.05 1.82
CA VAL A 194 -5.11 2.98 1.10
C VAL A 194 -4.32 3.92 0.21
N THR A 195 -3.11 4.33 0.63
CA THR A 195 -2.23 5.13 -0.22
C THR A 195 -1.84 4.36 -1.50
N ALA A 196 -1.50 3.08 -1.39
CA ALA A 196 -1.18 2.24 -2.54
C ALA A 196 -2.40 1.97 -3.45
N ALA A 197 -3.60 1.85 -2.88
CA ALA A 197 -4.81 1.54 -3.64
C ALA A 197 -5.54 2.76 -4.23
N ALA A 198 -5.50 3.90 -3.54
CA ALA A 198 -6.35 5.06 -3.82
C ALA A 198 -5.64 6.42 -3.64
N GLY A 199 -4.35 6.42 -3.27
CA GLY A 199 -3.55 7.64 -3.11
C GLY A 199 -3.64 8.28 -1.73
N SER A 200 -2.67 9.16 -1.46
CA SER A 200 -2.45 9.77 -0.13
C SER A 200 -3.62 10.63 0.36
N GLN A 201 -4.33 11.32 -0.54
CA GLN A 201 -5.49 12.13 -0.17
C GLN A 201 -6.64 11.27 0.37
N ALA A 202 -6.89 10.12 -0.28
CA ALA A 202 -7.91 9.18 0.15
C ALA A 202 -7.54 8.56 1.51
N ALA A 203 -6.28 8.18 1.71
CA ALA A 203 -5.80 7.65 2.99
C ALA A 203 -6.00 8.64 4.14
N ASN A 204 -5.55 9.89 3.96
CA ASN A 204 -5.69 10.92 4.99
C ASN A 204 -7.15 11.28 5.29
N ALA A 205 -8.01 11.30 4.27
CA ALA A 205 -9.45 11.52 4.46
C ALA A 205 -10.09 10.36 5.24
N MET A 206 -9.78 9.12 4.87
CA MET A 206 -10.32 7.94 5.54
C MET A 206 -9.92 7.88 7.01
N THR A 207 -8.63 8.08 7.35
CA THR A 207 -8.21 8.10 8.75
C THR A 207 -8.90 9.21 9.54
N LEU A 208 -9.09 10.40 8.94
CA LEU A 208 -9.83 11.48 9.59
C LEU A 208 -11.31 11.13 9.83
N ASP A 209 -11.99 10.58 8.82
CA ASP A 209 -13.38 10.20 8.93
C ASP A 209 -13.60 9.08 9.96
N GLU A 210 -12.66 8.13 10.05
CA GLU A 210 -12.65 7.09 11.10
C GLU A 210 -12.53 7.71 12.50
N GLN A 211 -11.63 8.68 12.71
CA GLN A 211 -11.50 9.32 14.02
C GLN A 211 -12.73 10.17 14.37
N LEU A 212 -13.32 10.86 13.39
CA LEU A 212 -14.58 11.59 13.60
C LEU A 212 -15.75 10.65 13.95
N ALA A 213 -15.76 9.44 13.39
CA ALA A 213 -16.72 8.41 13.77
C ALA A 213 -16.43 7.86 15.18
N ASN A 214 -15.16 7.60 15.51
CA ASN A 214 -14.75 7.11 16.83
C ASN A 214 -15.09 8.11 17.95
N ALA A 215 -15.06 9.42 17.68
CA ALA A 215 -15.49 10.47 18.60
C ALA A 215 -16.93 10.33 19.12
N ARG A 216 -17.78 9.62 18.36
CA ARG A 216 -19.19 9.35 18.69
C ARG A 216 -19.38 8.00 19.39
N GLY A 217 -18.32 7.21 19.50
CA GLY A 217 -18.32 5.89 20.10
C GLY A 217 -17.39 5.80 21.32
N PRO A 218 -17.26 4.61 21.91
CA PRO A 218 -16.49 4.39 23.13
C PRO A 218 -14.97 4.52 22.97
N HIS A 219 -14.48 4.52 21.72
CA HIS A 219 -13.04 4.64 21.43
C HIS A 219 -12.56 6.10 21.54
N GLY A 220 -13.44 7.07 21.26
CA GLY A 220 -13.10 8.48 21.19
C GLY A 220 -12.19 8.84 20.02
N PHE A 221 -11.99 10.13 19.79
CA PHE A 221 -11.08 10.66 18.78
C PHE A 221 -9.64 10.66 19.29
N SER A 222 -8.68 10.23 18.46
CA SER A 222 -7.25 10.25 18.76
C SER A 222 -6.43 11.01 17.71
N PHE A 223 -5.72 12.05 18.15
CA PHE A 223 -4.71 12.71 17.31
C PHE A 223 -3.45 11.83 17.13
N ALA A 224 -3.18 10.89 18.04
CA ALA A 224 -2.09 9.93 17.89
C ALA A 224 -2.37 8.94 16.74
N GLU A 225 -3.61 8.47 16.59
CA GLU A 225 -4.02 7.65 15.44
C GLU A 225 -3.99 8.44 14.13
N LEU A 226 -4.35 9.73 14.15
CA LEU A 226 -4.13 10.60 12.99
C LEU A 226 -2.65 10.73 12.64
N ALA A 227 -1.78 10.93 13.62
CA ALA A 227 -0.34 10.98 13.39
C ALA A 227 0.18 9.66 12.79
N ALA A 228 -0.34 8.51 13.23
CA ALA A 228 0.00 7.21 12.67
C ALA A 228 -0.45 7.09 11.22
N GLY A 229 -1.68 7.49 10.89
CA GLY A 229 -2.16 7.54 9.52
C GLY A 229 -1.33 8.48 8.63
N ARG A 230 -0.98 9.68 9.13
CA ARG A 230 -0.11 10.64 8.40
C ARG A 230 1.27 10.07 8.10
N ALA A 231 1.88 9.44 9.09
CA ALA A 231 3.18 8.81 8.96
C ALA A 231 3.15 7.63 7.96
N GLY A 232 2.12 6.77 8.04
CA GLY A 232 1.92 5.66 7.11
C GLY A 232 1.69 6.12 5.67
N THR A 233 0.86 7.15 5.48
CA THR A 233 0.63 7.79 4.18
C THR A 233 1.93 8.35 3.58
N LEU A 234 2.72 9.06 4.39
CA LEU A 234 3.97 9.67 3.91
C LEU A 234 5.02 8.60 3.58
N PHE A 235 5.13 7.55 4.39
CA PHE A 235 6.00 6.42 4.11
C PHE A 235 5.63 5.74 2.79
N ALA A 236 4.35 5.40 2.61
CA ALA A 236 3.86 4.79 1.37
C ALA A 236 4.10 5.68 0.15
N GLY A 237 3.85 6.99 0.26
CA GLY A 237 4.17 7.93 -0.81
C GLY A 237 5.67 7.95 -1.16
N GLY A 238 6.56 7.85 -0.16
CA GLY A 238 8.00 7.75 -0.38
C GLY A 238 8.41 6.45 -1.08
N VAL A 239 7.78 5.33 -0.75
CA VAL A 239 8.02 4.01 -1.40
C VAL A 239 7.53 4.01 -2.85
N LEU A 240 6.30 4.47 -3.11
CA LEU A 240 5.71 4.54 -4.46
C LEU A 240 6.52 5.45 -5.40
N ASN A 241 6.99 6.59 -4.88
CA ASN A 241 7.80 7.55 -5.63
C ASN A 241 9.30 7.22 -5.63
N ARG A 242 9.71 6.01 -5.19
CA ARG A 242 11.10 5.54 -5.15
C ARG A 242 12.06 6.38 -4.31
N ARG A 243 11.55 7.30 -3.49
CA ARG A 243 12.33 8.06 -2.51
C ARG A 243 12.87 7.14 -1.41
N PHE A 244 12.16 6.07 -1.08
CA PHE A 244 12.63 5.00 -0.21
C PHE A 244 12.81 3.72 -1.02
N ALA A 245 14.06 3.40 -1.36
CA ALA A 245 14.40 2.22 -2.13
C ALA A 245 14.21 0.93 -1.31
N LEU A 246 13.61 -0.11 -1.90
CA LEU A 246 13.35 -1.39 -1.24
C LEU A 246 14.62 -2.00 -0.59
N PRO A 247 15.81 -2.00 -1.22
CA PRO A 247 17.02 -2.52 -0.59
C PRO A 247 17.43 -1.75 0.68
N ALA A 248 17.16 -0.45 0.75
CA ALA A 248 17.47 0.35 1.94
C ALA A 248 16.50 0.05 3.09
N ILE A 249 15.21 -0.19 2.76
CA ILE A 249 14.20 -0.56 3.76
C ILE A 249 14.48 -1.96 4.32
N ASP A 250 14.85 -2.90 3.44
CA ASP A 250 15.30 -4.25 3.79
C ASP A 250 16.54 -4.22 4.72
N ALA A 251 17.52 -3.38 4.39
CA ALA A 251 18.75 -3.25 5.17
C ALA A 251 18.55 -2.60 6.56
N GLY A 252 17.53 -1.76 6.74
CA GLY A 252 17.37 -1.04 7.99
C GLY A 252 16.17 -0.10 8.05
N PHE A 253 14.97 -0.66 8.16
CA PHE A 253 13.79 0.09 8.63
C PHE A 253 13.82 0.23 10.16
N SER A 254 13.51 1.42 10.67
CA SER A 254 13.23 1.63 12.10
C SER A 254 11.90 2.35 12.32
N ALA A 255 11.08 1.85 13.24
CA ALA A 255 9.80 2.46 13.59
C ALA A 255 9.98 3.92 14.03
N THR A 256 11.04 4.22 14.80
CA THR A 256 11.31 5.56 15.32
C THR A 256 11.76 6.56 14.24
N ALA A 257 12.31 6.07 13.12
CA ALA A 257 12.71 6.89 11.99
C ALA A 257 11.51 7.32 11.12
N PHE A 258 10.40 6.57 11.19
CA PHE A 258 9.22 6.78 10.35
C PHE A 258 7.94 7.17 11.11
N PHE A 259 7.92 7.05 12.44
CA PHE A 259 6.78 7.42 13.29
C PHE A 259 7.20 8.29 14.48
N PRO A 260 6.56 9.46 14.71
CA PRO A 260 6.98 10.37 15.77
C PRO A 260 6.54 9.91 17.16
N ALA A 261 7.10 10.54 18.19
CA ALA A 261 6.51 10.48 19.53
C ALA A 261 5.17 11.22 19.53
N VAL A 262 4.18 10.63 20.21
CA VAL A 262 2.78 11.06 20.18
C VAL A 262 2.13 11.10 21.57
N ASP A 263 2.90 10.86 22.64
CA ASP A 263 2.39 10.76 24.02
C ASP A 263 1.78 12.08 24.53
N ASP A 264 2.13 13.20 23.90
CA ASP A 264 1.60 14.53 24.18
C ASP A 264 0.35 14.89 23.35
N LEU A 265 -0.04 14.04 22.39
CA LEU A 265 -1.19 14.33 21.53
C LEU A 265 -2.51 14.00 22.27
N PRO A 266 -3.57 14.82 22.11
CA PRO A 266 -4.86 14.55 22.74
C PRO A 266 -5.52 13.29 22.19
N GLU A 267 -6.08 12.47 23.08
CA GLU A 267 -6.73 11.19 22.74
C GLU A 267 -8.00 10.97 23.57
N ARG A 268 -8.80 9.99 23.14
CA ARG A 268 -10.07 9.58 23.77
C ARG A 268 -11.07 10.73 23.93
N LEU A 269 -11.05 11.67 22.97
CA LEU A 269 -11.95 12.82 23.00
C LEU A 269 -13.33 12.46 22.46
N THR A 270 -14.37 12.84 23.18
CA THR A 270 -15.75 12.79 22.68
C THR A 270 -15.98 13.83 21.58
N ALA A 271 -17.04 13.67 20.79
CA ALA A 271 -17.41 14.66 19.78
C ALA A 271 -17.64 16.07 20.37
N ALA A 272 -18.15 16.17 21.61
CA ALA A 272 -18.33 17.44 22.30
C ALA A 272 -16.98 18.10 22.64
N GLU A 273 -16.03 17.34 23.19
CA GLU A 273 -14.69 17.84 23.50
C GLU A 273 -13.90 18.23 22.24
N VAL A 274 -14.05 17.49 21.15
CA VAL A 274 -13.46 17.87 19.85
C VAL A 274 -14.04 19.20 19.39
N GLN A 275 -15.37 19.35 19.42
CA GLN A 275 -16.05 20.58 19.01
C GLN A 275 -15.68 21.78 19.90
N GLU A 276 -15.62 21.59 21.20
CA GLU A 276 -15.28 22.65 22.16
C GLU A 276 -13.82 23.12 21.98
N ARG A 277 -12.88 22.17 21.95
CA ARG A 277 -11.43 22.48 21.98
C ARG A 277 -10.87 22.83 20.61
N PHE A 278 -11.34 22.16 19.57
CA PHE A 278 -10.77 22.25 18.22
C PHE A 278 -11.77 22.74 17.17
N GLY A 279 -13.07 22.73 17.47
CA GLY A 279 -14.12 23.10 16.51
C GLY A 279 -14.37 22.01 15.47
N THR A 280 -14.88 22.42 14.32
CA THR A 280 -15.11 21.51 13.19
C THR A 280 -13.80 21.24 12.44
N LYS A 281 -13.78 20.25 11.54
CA LYS A 281 -12.60 19.95 10.70
C LYS A 281 -12.11 21.12 9.83
N THR A 282 -12.92 22.16 9.65
CA THR A 282 -12.57 23.38 8.91
C THR A 282 -12.13 24.53 9.82
N ASP A 283 -12.33 24.42 11.14
CA ASP A 283 -11.88 25.40 12.13
C ASP A 283 -10.35 25.51 12.10
N GLU A 284 -9.86 26.72 12.32
CA GLU A 284 -8.43 27.01 12.32
C GLU A 284 -7.70 26.24 13.42
N ARG A 285 -8.31 26.05 14.59
CA ARG A 285 -7.72 25.30 15.72
C ARG A 285 -7.46 23.85 15.33
N PHE A 286 -8.45 23.19 14.71
CA PHE A 286 -8.29 21.83 14.21
C PHE A 286 -7.21 21.75 13.13
N ARG A 287 -7.22 22.68 12.16
CA ARG A 287 -6.22 22.73 11.08
C ARG A 287 -4.81 22.96 11.59
N ARG A 288 -4.63 23.82 12.59
CA ARG A 288 -3.33 24.04 13.26
C ARG A 288 -2.83 22.78 13.93
N GLN A 289 -3.70 22.02 14.60
CA GLN A 289 -3.33 20.73 15.21
C GLN A 289 -2.89 19.70 14.15
N LEU A 290 -3.63 19.58 13.04
CA LEU A 290 -3.22 18.72 11.93
C LEU A 290 -1.88 19.16 11.32
N ALA A 291 -1.69 20.47 11.10
CA ALA A 291 -0.45 21.00 10.55
C ALA A 291 0.74 20.73 11.49
N ALA A 292 0.55 20.82 12.80
CA ALA A 292 1.58 20.49 13.79
C ALA A 292 1.98 19.00 13.72
N ILE A 293 1.01 18.11 13.53
CA ILE A 293 1.26 16.68 13.30
C ILE A 293 2.03 16.46 11.99
N ASP A 294 1.58 17.07 10.89
CA ASP A 294 2.24 16.95 9.58
C ASP A 294 3.69 17.43 9.66
N GLN A 295 3.95 18.57 10.30
CA GLN A 295 5.30 19.08 10.53
C GLN A 295 6.13 18.13 11.39
N ARG A 296 5.57 17.58 12.47
CA ARG A 296 6.25 16.62 13.33
C ARG A 296 6.69 15.37 12.56
N VAL A 297 5.83 14.84 11.68
CA VAL A 297 6.16 13.69 10.82
C VAL A 297 7.27 14.07 9.83
N LEU A 298 7.19 15.22 9.16
CA LEU A 298 8.22 15.68 8.20
C LEU A 298 9.59 15.93 8.85
N GLN A 299 9.62 16.14 10.16
CA GLN A 299 10.83 16.33 10.94
C GLN A 299 11.46 15.01 11.40
N LEU A 300 10.98 13.84 10.98
CA LEU A 300 11.64 12.59 11.36
C LEU A 300 12.95 12.37 10.58
N PRO A 301 13.90 11.60 11.15
CA PRO A 301 15.21 11.34 10.53
C PRO A 301 15.11 10.85 9.08
N ALA A 302 14.14 9.98 8.77
CA ALA A 302 13.94 9.46 7.41
C ALA A 302 13.59 10.53 6.37
N TYR A 303 13.06 11.68 6.80
CA TYR A 303 12.64 12.76 5.91
C TYR A 303 13.60 13.95 5.90
N ARG A 304 14.41 14.13 6.95
CA ARG A 304 15.35 15.26 7.12
C ARG A 304 16.56 15.25 6.16
N GLY A 305 17.01 14.08 5.68
CA GLY A 305 18.20 13.95 4.81
C GLY A 305 17.98 14.28 3.32
N LEU A 306 16.75 14.56 2.90
CA LEU A 306 16.38 14.67 1.48
C LEU A 306 16.37 16.10 0.93
N GLY A 307 16.66 17.10 1.77
CA GLY A 307 16.94 18.48 1.33
C GLY A 307 18.37 18.70 0.83
N ILE A 308 19.34 17.87 1.24
CA ILE A 308 20.78 18.09 0.96
C ILE A 308 21.23 17.43 -0.36
N ALA A 309 20.55 16.38 -0.80
CA ALA A 309 20.89 15.69 -2.04
C ALA A 309 20.46 16.46 -3.30
N TYR A 310 19.35 17.21 -3.24
CA TYR A 310 18.85 17.99 -4.38
C TYR A 310 19.72 19.20 -4.71
N GLU A 311 20.31 19.86 -3.70
CA GLU A 311 21.25 20.98 -3.89
C GLU A 311 22.63 20.54 -4.40
N ARG A 312 23.00 19.25 -4.24
CA ARG A 312 24.28 18.72 -4.73
C ARG A 312 24.20 18.11 -6.13
N SER A 313 23.00 17.82 -6.65
CA SER A 313 22.82 17.19 -7.98
C SER A 313 22.03 18.03 -9.00
N GLY A 314 21.55 19.24 -8.66
CA GLY A 314 20.81 20.13 -9.56
C GLY A 314 21.47 21.50 -9.67
N GLY A 315 21.97 21.83 -10.85
CA GLY A 315 22.86 22.97 -11.11
C GLY A 315 22.35 24.32 -10.62
N SER A 316 23.23 25.03 -9.92
CA SER A 316 23.08 26.45 -9.61
C SER A 316 22.89 27.25 -10.91
N PRO A 317 21.85 28.08 -11.06
CA PRO A 317 21.78 29.04 -12.15
C PRO A 317 22.96 30.01 -11.99
N ARG A 318 23.82 30.11 -13.02
CA ARG A 318 24.81 31.18 -13.09
C ARG A 318 24.08 32.52 -12.96
N ARG A 319 24.40 33.31 -11.94
CA ARG A 319 23.97 34.70 -11.85
C ARG A 319 24.44 35.44 -13.12
N PRO A 320 23.59 36.27 -13.75
CA PRO A 320 24.04 37.10 -14.87
C PRO A 320 25.06 38.12 -14.34
N ARG A 321 26.15 38.31 -15.10
CA ARG A 321 27.10 39.41 -14.88
C ARG A 321 26.34 40.74 -14.97
N PRO A 322 26.59 41.70 -14.07
CA PRO A 322 26.09 43.06 -14.27
C PRO A 322 26.77 43.66 -15.51
N ALA A 323 25.96 44.18 -16.42
CA ALA A 323 26.45 45.04 -17.49
C ALA A 323 26.71 46.43 -16.90
N GLY A 324 27.91 46.97 -17.14
CA GLY A 324 28.23 48.39 -16.97
C GLY A 324 29.15 48.73 -15.82
N GLN A 325 30.46 48.71 -16.08
CA GLN A 325 31.32 49.89 -16.25
C GLN A 325 32.63 49.48 -16.89
#